data_AF-A0A2E2INB4-F1
#
_entry.id   AF-A0A2E2INB4-F1
#
_cell.length_a   1.000
_cell.length_b   1.000
_cell.length_c   1.000
_cell.angle_alpha   90.00
_cell.angle_beta   90.00
_cell.angle_gamma   90.00
#
_symmetry.space_group_name_H-M   'P 1'
#
loop_
_entity.id
_entity.type
_entity.pdbx_description
1 polymer ?
#
loop_
_entity_poly.entity_id
_entity_poly.type
_entity_poly.pdbx_seq_one_letter_code
_entity_poly.pdbx_strand_id
1 'polypeptide(L)'
;MSGILELIETYQTLIVGILGFLGVIATLIFNSKLSRDLRKDELKHERNSIRQALITELESLKGSFKDKSESVETDQDWFLPKNIETGIYDVLLPQISLLTREEIKHVLHAYLLVRETPIRLSLLAAATDLDKTPDEYFHIKNKHVVTVRIVLAAFIPDIDKAISCLSKELNKGDTKGNQTG
;
A
#
# COMPACT_ATOMS: atom_id res chain seq x y z
N MET A 1 47.98 8.70 55.53
CA MET A 1 47.63 8.16 54.20
C MET A 1 47.39 6.65 54.19
N SER A 2 47.88 5.86 55.16
CA SER A 2 47.70 4.39 55.18
C SER A 2 46.24 3.92 55.38
N GLY A 3 45.43 4.63 56.18
CA GLY A 3 44.04 4.20 56.44
C GLY A 3 43.08 4.29 55.24
N ILE A 4 43.40 5.09 54.22
CA ILE A 4 42.58 5.20 53.00
C ILE A 4 42.83 3.99 52.06
N LEU A 5 44.05 3.47 52.05
CA LEU A 5 44.43 2.32 51.22
C LEU A 5 43.78 1.01 51.70
N GLU A 6 43.77 0.73 53.00
CA GLU A 6 43.11 -0.48 53.56
C GLU A 6 41.58 -0.46 53.36
N LEU A 7 40.96 0.72 53.44
CA LEU A 7 39.54 0.89 53.16
C LEU A 7 39.23 0.56 51.70
N ILE A 8 40.05 1.01 50.75
CA ILE A 8 39.85 0.73 49.32
C ILE A 8 40.00 -0.76 49.03
N GLU A 9 40.96 -1.45 49.66
CA GLU A 9 41.21 -2.88 49.47
C GLU A 9 40.03 -3.74 49.99
N THR A 10 39.44 -3.36 51.13
CA THR A 10 38.29 -4.06 51.71
C THR A 10 37.00 -3.92 50.86
N TYR A 11 36.82 -2.77 50.19
CA TYR A 11 35.65 -2.50 49.35
C TYR A 11 35.83 -2.83 47.87
N GLN A 12 37.00 -3.32 47.44
CA GLN A 12 37.31 -3.56 46.04
C GLN A 12 36.28 -4.47 45.35
N THR A 13 35.89 -5.58 45.98
CA THR A 13 34.90 -6.53 45.43
C THR A 13 33.52 -5.89 45.27
N LEU A 14 33.12 -5.03 46.21
CA LEU A 14 31.85 -4.30 46.14
C LEU A 14 31.86 -3.31 44.96
N ILE A 15 32.96 -2.57 44.79
CA ILE A 15 33.13 -1.60 43.70
C ILE A 15 33.07 -2.30 42.34
N VAL A 16 33.76 -3.44 42.19
CA VAL A 16 33.72 -4.25 40.96
C VAL A 16 32.31 -4.78 40.70
N GLY A 17 31.59 -5.22 41.74
CA GLY A 17 30.19 -5.66 41.63
C GLY A 17 29.25 -4.54 41.15
N ILE A 18 29.37 -3.34 41.71
CA ILE A 18 28.57 -2.17 41.29
C ILE A 18 28.89 -1.78 39.85
N LEU A 19 30.18 -1.72 39.48
CA LEU A 19 30.59 -1.40 38.12
C LEU A 19 30.08 -2.44 37.11
N GLY A 20 30.19 -3.73 37.43
CA GLY A 20 29.65 -4.81 36.59
C GLY A 20 28.14 -4.69 36.39
N PHE A 21 27.40 -4.42 37.48
CA PHE A 21 25.96 -4.24 37.42
C PHE A 21 25.54 -3.00 36.62
N LEU A 22 26.25 -1.87 36.78
CA LEU A 22 26.04 -0.66 35.97
C LEU A 22 26.32 -0.92 34.48
N GLY A 23 27.33 -1.72 34.16
CA GLY A 23 27.60 -2.16 32.79
C GLY A 23 26.41 -2.88 32.17
N VAL A 24 25.83 -3.86 32.87
CA VAL A 24 24.65 -4.60 32.40
C VAL A 24 23.45 -3.67 32.22
N ILE A 25 23.19 -2.75 33.16
CA ILE A 25 22.12 -1.76 33.05
C ILE A 25 22.31 -0.89 31.80
N ALA A 26 23.52 -0.38 31.58
CA ALA A 26 23.83 0.45 30.42
C ALA A 26 23.56 -0.30 29.11
N THR A 27 23.95 -1.58 29.03
CA THR A 27 23.68 -2.42 27.85
C THR A 27 22.18 -2.65 27.63
N LEU A 28 21.40 -2.92 28.68
CA LEU A 28 19.95 -3.11 28.56
C LEU A 28 19.25 -1.84 28.06
N ILE A 29 19.66 -0.67 28.56
CA ILE A 29 19.12 0.62 28.10
C ILE A 29 19.47 0.85 26.62
N PHE A 30 20.72 0.57 26.23
CA PHE A 30 21.16 0.72 24.85
C PHE A 30 20.38 -0.21 23.90
N ASN A 31 20.26 -1.50 24.26
CA ASN A 31 19.52 -2.48 23.46
C ASN A 31 18.04 -2.10 23.33
N SER A 32 17.40 -1.65 24.42
CA SER A 32 16.00 -1.22 24.36
C SER A 32 15.79 -0.01 23.45
N LYS A 33 16.73 0.94 23.42
CA LYS A 33 16.68 2.08 22.50
C LYS A 33 16.85 1.61 21.06
N LEU A 34 17.88 0.80 20.79
CA LEU A 34 18.14 0.26 19.46
C LEU A 34 16.94 -0.53 18.92
N SER A 35 16.34 -1.41 19.72
CA SER A 35 15.15 -2.17 19.31
C SER A 35 13.95 -1.27 18.99
N ARG A 36 13.78 -0.15 19.71
CA ARG A 36 12.70 0.80 19.43
C ARG A 36 12.93 1.54 18.11
N ASP A 37 14.17 1.88 17.80
CA ASP A 37 14.49 2.60 16.58
C ASP A 37 14.40 1.68 15.35
N LEU A 38 14.94 0.46 15.45
CA LEU A 38 14.74 -0.58 14.43
C LEU A 38 13.25 -0.84 14.16
N ARG A 39 12.43 -0.90 15.21
CA ARG A 39 10.99 -1.11 15.04
C ARG A 39 10.30 0.05 14.31
N LYS A 40 10.75 1.30 14.52
CA LYS A 40 10.21 2.46 13.79
C LYS A 40 10.59 2.40 12.32
N ASP A 41 11.84 2.02 12.04
CA ASP A 41 12.34 1.90 10.66
C ASP A 41 11.62 0.78 9.92
N GLU A 42 11.42 -0.39 10.55
CA GLU A 42 10.59 -1.48 10.02
C GLU A 42 9.18 -0.99 9.64
N LEU A 43 8.49 -0.31 10.56
CA LEU A 43 7.14 0.21 10.30
C LEU A 43 7.13 1.26 9.17
N LYS A 44 8.18 2.05 9.04
CA LYS A 44 8.33 3.01 7.94
C LYS A 44 8.51 2.28 6.61
N HIS A 45 9.37 1.27 6.56
CA HIS A 45 9.61 0.46 5.37
C HIS A 45 8.36 -0.30 4.94
N GLU A 46 7.66 -0.93 5.89
CA GLU A 46 6.41 -1.66 5.64
C GLU A 46 5.34 -0.74 5.04
N ARG A 47 5.13 0.44 5.64
CA ARG A 47 4.22 1.47 5.09
C ARG A 47 4.57 1.88 3.66
N ASN A 48 5.86 2.12 3.40
CA ASN A 48 6.30 2.54 2.08
C ASN A 48 6.18 1.41 1.04
N SER A 49 6.45 0.17 1.44
CA SER A 49 6.27 -1.01 0.58
C SER A 49 4.80 -1.18 0.19
N ILE A 50 3.87 -1.04 1.15
CA ILE A 50 2.42 -1.09 0.88
C ILE A 50 2.00 0.01 -0.10
N ARG A 51 2.43 1.25 0.13
CA ARG A 51 2.14 2.37 -0.78
C ARG A 51 2.62 2.06 -2.20
N GLN A 52 3.86 1.60 -2.35
CA GLN A 52 4.44 1.31 -3.65
C GLN A 52 3.72 0.17 -4.38
N ALA A 53 3.35 -0.87 -3.65
CA ALA A 53 2.60 -2.00 -4.21
C ALA A 53 1.22 -1.56 -4.70
N LEU A 54 0.48 -0.78 -3.89
CA LEU A 54 -0.83 -0.24 -4.26
C LEU A 54 -0.74 0.75 -5.42
N ILE A 55 0.27 1.62 -5.45
CA ILE A 55 0.49 2.54 -6.58
C ILE A 55 0.68 1.74 -7.87
N THR A 56 1.56 0.73 -7.86
CA THR A 56 1.84 -0.10 -9.05
C THR A 56 0.57 -0.79 -9.56
N GLU A 57 -0.26 -1.35 -8.66
CA GLU A 57 -1.52 -1.99 -9.05
C GLU A 57 -2.52 -0.98 -9.61
N LEU A 58 -2.70 0.17 -8.94
CA LEU A 58 -3.60 1.23 -9.39
C LEU A 58 -3.16 1.84 -10.74
N GLU A 59 -1.85 1.98 -10.98
CA GLU A 59 -1.31 2.43 -12.27
C GLU A 59 -1.60 1.41 -13.38
N SER A 60 -1.45 0.12 -13.09
CA SER A 60 -1.80 -0.95 -14.03
C SER A 60 -3.30 -0.93 -14.37
N LEU A 61 -4.17 -0.81 -13.36
CA LEU A 61 -5.62 -0.68 -13.53
C LEU A 61 -5.99 0.56 -14.33
N LYS A 62 -5.39 1.71 -14.01
CA LYS A 62 -5.57 2.96 -14.76
C LYS A 62 -5.19 2.78 -16.22
N GLY A 63 -4.03 2.17 -16.50
CA GLY A 63 -3.58 1.89 -17.86
C GLY A 63 -4.61 1.06 -18.63
N SER A 64 -5.05 -0.05 -18.05
CA SER A 64 -6.07 -0.92 -18.65
C SER A 64 -7.38 -0.18 -18.95
N PHE A 65 -7.86 0.64 -18.03
CA PHE A 65 -9.08 1.43 -18.21
C PHE A 65 -8.92 2.54 -19.24
N LYS A 66 -7.77 3.21 -19.23
CA LYS A 66 -7.45 4.27 -20.18
C LYS A 66 -7.39 3.70 -21.61
N ASP A 67 -6.62 2.65 -21.83
CA ASP A 67 -6.46 2.01 -23.14
C ASP A 67 -7.82 1.57 -23.71
N LYS A 68 -8.66 0.95 -22.86
CA LYS A 68 -10.03 0.59 -23.24
C LYS A 68 -10.88 1.83 -23.52
N SER A 69 -10.82 2.85 -22.68
CA SER A 69 -11.63 4.07 -22.85
C SER A 69 -11.22 4.90 -24.08
N GLU A 70 -9.97 4.81 -24.53
CA GLU A 70 -9.43 5.59 -25.65
C GLU A 70 -9.46 4.82 -26.99
N SER A 71 -9.66 3.49 -26.97
CA SER A 71 -9.76 2.65 -28.18
C SER A 71 -10.76 3.19 -29.22
N VAL A 72 -10.27 3.48 -30.42
CA VAL A 72 -11.02 4.17 -31.49
C VAL A 72 -11.97 3.24 -32.26
N GLU A 73 -11.79 1.92 -32.17
CA GLU A 73 -12.59 0.96 -32.91
C GLU A 73 -14.00 0.83 -32.34
N THR A 74 -14.94 1.57 -32.93
CA THR A 74 -16.36 1.55 -32.55
C THR A 74 -17.13 0.46 -33.26
N ASP A 75 -16.66 -0.07 -34.39
CA ASP A 75 -17.50 -0.91 -35.25
C ASP A 75 -17.54 -2.39 -34.84
N GLN A 76 -16.80 -2.77 -33.81
CA GLN A 76 -16.69 -4.15 -33.33
C GLN A 76 -17.28 -4.32 -31.93
N ASP A 77 -17.83 -5.51 -31.67
CA ASP A 77 -18.24 -5.91 -30.34
C ASP A 77 -17.00 -6.09 -29.44
N TRP A 78 -17.15 -5.76 -28.16
CA TRP A 78 -16.07 -5.86 -27.19
C TRP A 78 -16.22 -7.09 -26.29
N PHE A 79 -15.08 -7.72 -26.01
CA PHE A 79 -14.96 -8.74 -24.98
C PHE A 79 -14.18 -8.19 -23.80
N LEU A 80 -14.85 -8.09 -22.65
CA LEU A 80 -14.24 -7.60 -21.42
C LEU A 80 -14.13 -8.74 -20.41
N PRO A 81 -13.00 -8.91 -19.72
CA PRO A 81 -12.89 -9.96 -18.71
C PRO A 81 -13.87 -9.69 -17.56
N LYS A 82 -14.50 -10.76 -17.05
CA LYS A 82 -15.38 -10.69 -15.89
C LYS A 82 -14.62 -10.40 -14.60
N ASN A 83 -13.39 -10.90 -14.53
CA ASN A 83 -12.51 -10.74 -13.38
C ASN A 83 -11.52 -9.61 -13.66
N ILE A 84 -11.51 -8.61 -12.78
CA ILE A 84 -10.50 -7.57 -12.75
C ILE A 84 -9.52 -7.95 -11.65
N GLU A 85 -8.23 -8.01 -11.99
CA GLU A 85 -7.19 -8.39 -11.05
C GLU A 85 -7.02 -7.28 -9.98
N THR A 86 -7.36 -7.61 -8.72
CA THR A 86 -7.11 -6.75 -7.53
C THR A 86 -6.32 -7.51 -6.47
N GLY A 87 -5.47 -8.44 -6.90
CA GLY A 87 -4.82 -9.41 -6.02
C GLY A 87 -3.88 -8.78 -5.01
N ILE A 88 -3.18 -7.70 -5.36
CA ILE A 88 -2.26 -7.01 -4.45
C ILE A 88 -3.07 -6.34 -3.34
N TYR A 89 -4.15 -5.64 -3.68
CA TYR A 89 -5.04 -5.06 -2.70
C TYR A 89 -5.61 -6.08 -1.71
N ASP A 90 -6.08 -7.24 -2.21
CA ASP A 90 -6.64 -8.30 -1.35
C ASP A 90 -5.61 -8.84 -0.34
N VAL A 91 -4.38 -9.07 -0.80
CA VAL A 91 -3.28 -9.53 0.07
C VAL A 91 -2.87 -8.47 1.09
N LEU A 92 -2.90 -7.19 0.72
CA LEU A 92 -2.49 -6.08 1.57
C LEU A 92 -3.61 -5.51 2.45
N LEU A 93 -4.85 -5.93 2.26
CA LEU A 93 -6.00 -5.43 3.01
C LEU A 93 -5.83 -5.51 4.55
N PRO A 94 -5.28 -6.60 5.14
CA PRO A 94 -5.02 -6.65 6.58
C PRO A 94 -4.04 -5.58 7.07
N GLN A 95 -3.15 -5.11 6.19
CA GLN A 95 -2.10 -4.13 6.50
C GLN A 95 -2.53 -2.69 6.15
N ILE A 96 -3.73 -2.50 5.59
CA ILE A 96 -4.20 -1.18 5.14
C ILE A 96 -4.29 -0.16 6.30
N SER A 97 -4.41 -0.64 7.55
CA SER A 97 -4.38 0.20 8.75
C SER A 97 -3.05 0.90 9.00
N LEU A 98 -1.98 0.49 8.31
CA LEU A 98 -0.69 1.16 8.36
C LEU A 98 -0.68 2.48 7.58
N LEU A 99 -1.61 2.66 6.64
CA LEU A 99 -1.81 3.88 5.89
C LEU A 99 -2.56 4.94 6.73
N THR A 100 -2.46 6.20 6.30
CA THR A 100 -3.23 7.29 6.90
C THR A 100 -4.71 7.19 6.51
N ARG A 101 -5.58 7.84 7.30
CA ARG A 101 -7.03 7.84 7.06
C ARG A 101 -7.41 8.32 5.65
N GLU A 102 -6.75 9.37 5.16
CA GLU A 102 -7.02 9.92 3.82
C GLU A 102 -6.58 8.96 2.71
N GLU A 103 -5.42 8.30 2.87
CA GLU A 103 -4.96 7.26 1.95
C GLU A 103 -5.97 6.09 1.89
N ILE A 104 -6.39 5.57 3.05
CA ILE A 104 -7.37 4.48 3.13
C ILE A 104 -8.66 4.86 2.40
N LYS A 105 -9.17 6.07 2.65
CA LYS A 105 -10.41 6.57 2.03
C LYS A 105 -10.31 6.57 0.51
N HIS A 106 -9.22 7.08 -0.07
CA HIS A 106 -9.06 7.16 -1.51
C HIS A 106 -8.80 5.81 -2.16
N VAL A 107 -7.94 4.99 -1.54
CA VAL A 107 -7.66 3.62 -1.99
C VAL A 107 -8.94 2.80 -2.00
N LEU A 108 -9.66 2.74 -0.88
CA LEU A 108 -10.89 1.96 -0.78
C LEU A 108 -11.93 2.42 -1.80
N HIS A 109 -12.11 3.73 -1.99
CA HIS A 109 -13.02 4.26 -2.99
C HIS A 109 -12.65 3.82 -4.42
N ALA A 110 -11.38 3.93 -4.79
CA ALA A 110 -10.91 3.51 -6.11
C ALA A 110 -11.15 2.01 -6.35
N TYR A 111 -10.82 1.15 -5.38
CA TYR A 111 -11.02 -0.30 -5.52
C TYR A 111 -12.50 -0.70 -5.51
N LEU A 112 -13.37 0.00 -4.77
CA LEU A 112 -14.82 -0.22 -4.83
C LEU A 112 -15.36 0.04 -6.24
N LEU A 113 -14.96 1.15 -6.87
CA LEU A 113 -15.37 1.45 -8.25
C LEU A 113 -14.89 0.39 -9.25
N VAL A 114 -13.64 -0.06 -9.10
CA VAL A 114 -13.07 -1.14 -9.91
C VAL A 114 -13.88 -2.42 -9.73
N ARG A 115 -14.21 -2.81 -8.49
CA ARG A 115 -15.00 -4.03 -8.19
C ARG A 115 -16.45 -3.95 -8.61
N GLU A 116 -17.03 -2.77 -8.69
CA GLU A 116 -18.38 -2.57 -9.22
C GLU A 116 -18.40 -2.66 -10.76
N THR A 117 -17.26 -2.56 -11.42
CA THR A 117 -17.18 -2.54 -12.89
C THR A 117 -17.79 -3.81 -13.51
N PRO A 118 -17.44 -5.05 -13.11
CA PRO A 118 -18.07 -6.25 -13.63
C PRO A 118 -19.60 -6.27 -13.44
N ILE A 119 -20.10 -5.77 -12.30
CA ILE A 119 -21.54 -5.70 -12.03
C ILE A 119 -22.20 -4.74 -13.01
N ARG A 120 -21.64 -3.53 -13.19
CA ARG A 120 -22.16 -2.53 -14.13
C ARG A 120 -22.10 -3.03 -15.58
N LEU A 121 -21.01 -3.71 -15.95
CA LEU A 121 -20.86 -4.33 -17.27
C LEU A 121 -21.84 -5.48 -17.48
N SER A 122 -22.12 -6.29 -16.45
CA SER A 122 -23.07 -7.39 -16.53
C SER A 122 -24.50 -6.91 -16.81
N LEU A 123 -24.90 -5.76 -16.25
CA LEU A 123 -26.20 -5.15 -16.53
C LEU A 123 -26.33 -4.70 -17.99
N LEU A 124 -25.24 -4.20 -18.57
CA LEU A 124 -25.17 -3.81 -19.99
C LEU A 124 -25.11 -5.04 -20.91
N ALA A 125 -24.40 -6.09 -20.50
CA ALA A 125 -24.24 -7.34 -21.25
C ALA A 125 -25.51 -8.21 -21.22
N ALA A 126 -26.23 -8.28 -20.09
CA ALA A 126 -27.46 -9.08 -19.96
C ALA A 126 -28.60 -8.62 -20.90
N ALA A 127 -28.53 -7.40 -21.42
CA ALA A 127 -29.44 -6.89 -22.46
C ALA A 127 -29.12 -7.44 -23.87
N THR A 128 -28.27 -8.46 -23.97
CA THR A 128 -27.58 -8.86 -25.19
C THR A 128 -27.51 -10.39 -25.25
N ASP A 129 -28.32 -11.01 -26.12
CA ASP A 129 -28.53 -12.47 -26.20
C ASP A 129 -27.26 -13.33 -26.03
N LEU A 130 -27.31 -14.20 -25.03
CA LEU A 130 -26.31 -15.21 -24.67
C LEU A 130 -26.48 -16.44 -25.56
N ASP A 131 -25.45 -16.81 -26.32
CA ASP A 131 -25.32 -18.22 -26.74
C ASP A 131 -23.90 -18.66 -27.15
N LYS A 132 -22.90 -17.76 -27.22
CA LYS A 132 -21.54 -18.11 -27.69
C LYS A 132 -20.38 -17.40 -26.98
N THR A 133 -20.63 -16.75 -25.85
CA THR A 133 -19.57 -16.01 -25.15
C THR A 133 -18.74 -16.97 -24.29
N PRO A 134 -17.40 -16.91 -24.33
CA PRO A 134 -16.56 -17.64 -23.37
C PRO A 134 -16.94 -17.25 -21.94
N ASP A 135 -17.02 -18.23 -21.03
CA ASP A 135 -17.55 -18.06 -19.67
C ASP A 135 -16.86 -16.96 -18.84
N GLU A 136 -15.65 -16.57 -19.19
CA GLU A 136 -14.83 -15.58 -18.47
C GLU A 136 -14.96 -14.15 -18.99
N TYR A 137 -15.75 -13.91 -20.06
CA TYR A 137 -15.86 -12.61 -20.71
C TYR A 137 -17.31 -12.12 -20.78
N PHE A 138 -17.47 -10.80 -20.70
CA PHE A 138 -18.67 -10.09 -21.09
C PHE A 138 -18.60 -9.73 -22.58
N HIS A 139 -19.63 -10.09 -23.33
CA HIS A 139 -19.83 -9.62 -24.70
C HIS A 139 -20.65 -8.34 -24.68
N ILE A 140 -20.04 -7.24 -25.11
CA ILE A 140 -20.67 -5.92 -25.19
C ILE A 140 -20.91 -5.64 -26.67
N LYS A 141 -22.19 -5.61 -27.09
CA LYS A 141 -22.54 -5.18 -28.45
C LYS A 141 -22.05 -3.77 -28.71
N ASN A 142 -21.61 -3.50 -29.94
CA ASN A 142 -21.17 -2.18 -30.42
C ASN A 142 -22.03 -1.01 -29.88
N LYS A 143 -23.37 -1.11 -29.94
CA LYS A 143 -24.30 -0.08 -29.42
C LYS A 143 -24.07 0.36 -27.97
N HIS A 144 -23.42 -0.46 -27.14
CA HIS A 144 -23.14 -0.17 -25.73
C HIS A 144 -21.66 0.13 -25.46
N VAL A 145 -20.78 0.00 -26.45
CA VAL A 145 -19.34 0.26 -26.30
C VAL A 145 -19.07 1.69 -25.84
N VAL A 146 -19.75 2.68 -26.44
CA VAL A 146 -19.60 4.09 -26.04
C VAL A 146 -19.99 4.31 -24.57
N THR A 147 -21.07 3.68 -24.10
CA THR A 147 -21.48 3.74 -22.69
C THR A 147 -20.42 3.14 -21.78
N VAL A 148 -19.87 1.99 -22.15
CA VAL A 148 -18.80 1.35 -21.38
C VAL A 148 -17.55 2.23 -21.31
N ARG A 149 -17.15 2.87 -22.42
CA ARG A 149 -16.02 3.81 -22.45
C ARG A 149 -16.21 4.97 -21.48
N ILE A 150 -17.41 5.56 -21.46
CA ILE A 150 -17.75 6.65 -20.54
C ILE A 150 -17.67 6.17 -19.08
N VAL A 151 -18.19 4.98 -18.78
CA VAL A 151 -18.13 4.41 -17.42
C VAL A 151 -16.68 4.17 -16.98
N LEU A 152 -15.85 3.55 -17.83
CA LEU A 152 -14.44 3.29 -17.51
C LEU A 152 -13.65 4.59 -17.35
N ALA A 153 -13.88 5.58 -18.24
CA ALA A 153 -13.23 6.89 -18.17
C ALA A 153 -13.61 7.65 -16.89
N ALA A 154 -14.83 7.47 -16.39
CA ALA A 154 -15.29 8.13 -15.17
C ALA A 154 -14.55 7.65 -13.90
N PHE A 155 -13.92 6.47 -13.92
CA PHE A 155 -13.15 5.95 -12.78
C PHE A 155 -11.71 6.43 -12.72
N ILE A 156 -11.15 6.87 -13.86
CA ILE A 156 -9.75 7.30 -13.98
C ILE A 156 -9.41 8.42 -12.97
N PRO A 157 -10.24 9.48 -12.78
CA PRO A 157 -9.95 10.54 -11.81
C PRO A 157 -9.85 10.06 -10.36
N ASP A 158 -10.67 9.08 -9.96
CA ASP A 158 -10.64 8.53 -8.60
C ASP A 158 -9.41 7.67 -8.36
N ILE A 159 -8.99 6.90 -9.38
CA ILE A 159 -7.73 6.15 -9.35
C ILE A 159 -6.54 7.12 -9.26
N ASP A 160 -6.53 8.19 -10.05
CA ASP A 160 -5.50 9.24 -10.00
C ASP A 160 -5.43 9.94 -8.64
N LYS A 161 -6.59 10.14 -8.01
CA LYS A 161 -6.65 10.71 -6.67
C LYS A 161 -6.04 9.78 -5.62
N ALA A 162 -6.28 8.47 -5.74
CA ALA A 162 -5.66 7.47 -4.87
C ALA A 162 -4.14 7.43 -5.05
N ILE A 163 -3.66 7.35 -6.30
CA ILE A 163 -2.23 7.35 -6.63
C ILE A 163 -1.55 8.62 -6.08
N SER A 164 -2.09 9.80 -6.38
CA SER A 164 -1.51 11.07 -5.92
C SER A 164 -1.47 11.20 -4.39
N CYS A 165 -2.47 10.68 -3.69
CA CYS A 165 -2.48 10.63 -2.23
C CYS A 165 -1.34 9.75 -1.67
N LEU A 166 -1.17 8.55 -2.22
CA LEU A 166 -0.13 7.60 -1.79
C LEU A 166 1.28 8.13 -2.11
N SER A 167 1.50 8.64 -3.32
CA SER A 167 2.79 9.18 -3.76
C SER A 167 3.21 10.41 -2.95
N LYS A 168 2.25 11.26 -2.54
CA LYS A 168 2.53 12.42 -1.68
C LYS A 168 3.10 12.01 -0.33
N GLU A 169 2.54 10.97 0.31
CA GLU A 169 3.04 10.50 1.61
C GLU A 169 4.35 9.72 1.47
N LEU A 170 4.55 9.00 0.37
CA LEU A 170 5.82 8.34 0.06
C LEU A 170 6.97 9.36 -0.01
N ASN A 171 6.79 10.44 -0.79
CA ASN A 171 7.80 11.49 -0.99
C ASN A 171 8.09 12.33 0.28
N LYS A 172 7.12 12.45 1.19
CA LYS A 172 7.34 13.09 2.51
C LYS A 172 8.27 12.26 3.40
N GLY A 173 8.32 10.95 3.20
CA GLY A 173 9.18 10.04 3.97
C GLY A 173 10.66 10.19 3.64
N ASP A 174 10.98 10.58 2.41
CA ASP A 174 12.36 10.69 1.90
C ASP A 174 12.99 12.04 2.23
N THR A 175 12.20 13.12 2.19
CA THR A 175 12.68 14.47 2.49
C THR A 175 13.10 14.68 3.94
N LYS A 176 12.54 13.90 4.89
CA LYS A 176 12.94 13.95 6.31
C LYS A 176 14.22 13.16 6.63
N GLY A 177 14.65 12.25 5.75
CA GLY A 177 15.89 11.49 5.94
C GLY A 177 17.16 12.29 5.63
N ASN A 178 17.06 13.36 4.85
CA ASN A 178 18.20 14.12 4.33
C ASN A 178 18.60 15.35 5.18
N GLN A 179 17.98 15.56 6.35
CA GLN A 179 18.25 16.72 7.22
C GLN A 179 18.89 16.37 8.57
N THR A 180 19.26 15.11 8.80
CA THR A 180 19.89 14.65 10.05
C THR A 180 21.26 13.97 9.85
N GLY A 181 21.91 14.24 8.72
CA GLY A 181 23.29 13.83 8.44
C GLY A 181 24.29 14.93 8.80
#